data_AF-A0A1E4T363-F1
#
_entry.id   AF-A0A1E4T363-F1
#
_cell.length_a   1.000
_cell.length_b   1.000
_cell.length_c   1.000
_cell.angle_alpha   90.00
_cell.angle_beta   90.00
_cell.angle_gamma   90.00
#
_symmetry.space_group_name_H-M   'P 1'
#
loop_
_entity.id
_entity.type
_entity.pdbx_description
1 polymer ?
#
loop_
_entity_poly.entity_id
_entity_poly.type
_entity_poly.pdbx_seq_one_letter_code
_entity_poly.pdbx_strand_id
1 'polypeptide(L)' 'MICSISGEPAVEPVLSTKSNRIFERRLIVAYIDDNGTDPITQQPLTVDDLIPI' A
#
# COMPACT_ATOMS: atom_id res chain seq x y z
N MET A 1 4.33 -7.97 10.25
CA MET A 1 3.63 -7.33 9.12
C MET A 1 2.82 -6.16 9.66
N ILE A 2 3.43 -4.98 9.72
CA ILE A 2 2.79 -3.77 10.23
C ILE A 2 2.52 -2.88 9.02
N CYS A 3 1.33 -2.31 8.94
CA CYS A 3 0.96 -1.38 7.88
C CYS A 3 1.78 -0.09 8.04
N SER A 4 2.45 0.35 6.97
CA SER A 4 3.22 1.60 6.99
C SER A 4 2.36 2.87 7.01
N ILE A 5 1.03 2.75 6.83
CA ILE A 5 0.07 3.86 6.93
C ILE A 5 -0.50 3.97 8.35
N SER A 6 -1.07 2.89 8.90
CA SER A 6 -1.72 2.93 10.22
C SER A 6 -0.77 2.66 11.39
N GLY A 7 0.38 2.01 11.16
CA GLY A 7 1.25 1.53 12.23
C GLY A 7 0.67 0.33 12.99
N GLU A 8 -0.43 -0.24 12.52
CA GLU A 8 -1.11 -1.40 13.11
C GLU A 8 -0.80 -2.68 12.33
N PRO A 9 -1.01 -3.88 12.92
CA PRO A 9 -0.93 -5.13 12.17
C PRO A 9 -1.93 -5.12 11.00
N ALA A 10 -1.43 -5.36 9.79
CA ALA A 10 -2.28 -5.47 8.60
C ALA A 10 -3.01 -6.82 8.63
N VAL A 11 -4.32 -6.79 8.38
CA VAL A 11 -5.20 -7.95 8.24
C VAL A 11 -5.03 -8.56 6.85
N GLU A 12 -5.04 -7.72 5.81
CA GLU A 12 -4.73 -8.10 4.43
C GLU A 12 -3.44 -7.38 4.00
N PRO A 13 -2.26 -7.94 4.34
CA PRO A 13 -0.99 -7.34 3.98
C PRO A 13 -0.77 -7.42 2.46
N VAL A 14 -0.50 -6.26 1.88
CA VAL A 14 -0.10 -6.13 0.48
C VAL A 14 1.22 -5.40 0.39
N LEU A 15 2.08 -5.87 -0.50
CA LEU A 15 3.37 -5.30 -0.79
C LEU A 15 3.26 -4.37 -1.99
N SER A 16 3.69 -3.12 -1.83
CA SER A 16 3.89 -2.22 -2.98
C SER A 16 5.17 -2.57 -3.71
N THR A 17 5.10 -2.80 -5.03
CA THR A 17 6.30 -3.01 -5.86
C THR A 17 7.19 -1.78 -5.99
N LYS A 18 6.67 -0.58 -5.67
CA LYS A 18 7.41 0.70 -5.79
C LYS A 18 8.23 1.00 -4.55
N SER A 19 7.61 0.92 -3.38
CA SER A 19 8.27 1.22 -2.10
C SER A 19 8.80 -0.02 -1.38
N ASN A 20 8.42 -1.22 -1.84
CA ASN A 20 8.73 -2.50 -1.21
C ASN A 20 8.30 -2.52 0.27
N ARG A 21 7.22 -1.81 0.59
CA ARG A 21 6.63 -1.71 1.93
C ARG A 21 5.30 -2.42 1.98
N ILE A 22 4.98 -2.87 3.19
CA ILE A 22 3.74 -3.57 3.51
C ILE A 22 2.70 -2.54 3.92
N PHE A 23 1.53 -2.66 3.30
CA PHE A 23 0.36 -1.86 3.57
C PHE A 23 -0.83 -2.76 3.83
N GLU A 24 -1.87 -2.19 4.41
CA GLU A 24 -3.17 -2.84 4.55
C GLU A 24 -3.93 -2.59 3.25
N ARG A 25 -4.42 -3.65 2.59
CA ARG A 25 -5.12 -3.57 1.31
C ARG A 25 -6.17 -2.48 1.28
N ARG A 26 -7.00 -2.41 2.33
CA ARG A 26 -8.08 -1.41 2.41
C ARG A 26 -7.55 0.03 2.41
N LEU A 27 -6.44 0.28 3.10
CA LEU A 27 -5.86 1.62 3.24
C LEU A 27 -5.10 2.05 1.99
N ILE A 28 -4.29 1.16 1.41
CA ILE A 28 -3.53 1.51 0.21
C ILE A 28 -4.44 1.66 -1.02
N VAL A 29 -5.49 0.85 -1.14
CA VAL A 29 -6.46 0.99 -2.23
C VAL A 29 -7.18 2.33 -2.14
N ALA A 30 -7.62 2.73 -0.94
CA ALA A 30 -8.23 4.05 -0.74
C ALA A 30 -7.25 5.19 -1.08
N TYR A 31 -5.98 5.06 -0.67
CA TYR A 31 -4.95 6.05 -0.99
C TYR A 31 -4.66 6.14 -2.49
N ILE A 32 -4.61 5.00 -3.19
CA ILE A 32 -4.43 4.96 -4.65
C ILE A 32 -5.66 5.55 -5.37
N ASP A 33 -6.87 5.33 -4.86
CA ASP A 33 -8.09 5.91 -5.45
C ASP A 33 -8.12 7.45 -5.31
N ASP A 34 -7.68 7.98 -4.17
CA ASP A 34 -7.62 9.42 -3.91
C ASP A 34 -6.42 10.12 -4.59
N ASN A 35 -5.22 9.53 -4.51
CA ASN A 35 -3.96 10.16 -4.93
C ASN A 35 -3.27 9.50 -6.13
N GLY A 36 -3.58 8.26 -6.47
CA GLY A 36 -2.95 7.52 -7.59
C GLY A 36 -1.45 7.25 -7.42
N THR A 37 -0.91 7.36 -6.20
CA THR A 37 0.53 7.29 -5.93
C THR A 37 0.85 6.46 -4.69
N ASP A 38 2.12 6.08 -4.53
CA ASP A 38 2.63 5.40 -3.34
C ASP A 38 2.84 6.41 -2.21
N PRO A 39 2.34 6.17 -0.99
CA PRO A 39 2.42 7.11 0.13
C PRO A 39 3.84 7.37 0.65
N ILE A 40 4.84 6.57 0.24
CA ILE A 40 6.23 6.66 0.69
C ILE A 40 7.11 7.27 -0.38
N THR A 41 7.04 6.75 -1.60
CA THR A 41 7.91 7.20 -2.70
C THR A 41 7.26 8.27 -3.58
N GLN A 42 5.95 8.52 -3.42
CA GLN A 42 5.14 9.41 -4.27
C GLN A 42 5.18 9.02 -5.76
N GLN A 43 5.56 7.78 -6.05
CA GLN A 43 5.56 7.26 -7.41
C GLN A 43 4.15 6.83 -7.81
N PRO A 44 3.79 6.90 -9.09
CA PRO A 44 2.52 6.35 -9.57
C PRO A 44 2.44 4.87 -9.22
N LEU A 45 1.39 4.51 -8.48
CA LEU A 45 1.13 3.16 -8.00
C LEU A 45 -0.32 2.83 -8.28
N THR A 46 -0.56 1.66 -8.87
CA THR A 46 -1.91 1.17 -9.17
C THR A 46 -2.25 -0.05 -8.33
N VAL A 47 -3.53 -0.41 -8.27
CA VAL A 47 -3.99 -1.56 -7.50
C VAL A 47 -3.40 -2.88 -8.04
N ASP A 48 -3.15 -2.96 -9.34
CA ASP A 48 -2.50 -4.10 -10.00
C ASP A 48 -1.01 -4.24 -9.62
N ASP A 49 -0.37 -3.16 -9.18
CA ASP A 49 1.03 -3.16 -8.71
C ASP A 49 1.18 -3.66 -7.25
N LEU A 50 0.07 -4.02 -6.59
CA LEU A 50 0.04 -4.53 -5.22
C LEU A 50 0.09 -6.05 -5.20
N ILE A 51 1.09 -6.60 -4.51
CA ILE A 51 1.26 -8.06 -4.37
C ILE A 51 0.76 -8.50 -2.99
N PRO A 52 -0.29 -9.34 -2.90
CA PRO A 52 -0.71 -9.91 -1.62
C PRO A 52 0.33 -10.92 -1.10
N ILE A 53 0.62 -10.87 0.21
CA ILE A 53 1.62 -11.74 0.88
C ILE A 53 1.09 -12.42 2.13
#